data_AF-A0A2V6N1V5-F1
#
_entry.id   AF-A0A2V6N1V5-F1
#
_cell.length_a   1.000
_cell.length_b   1.000
_cell.length_c   1.000
_cell.angle_alpha   90.00
_cell.angle_beta   90.00
_cell.angle_gamma   90.00
#
_symmetry.space_group_name_H-M   'P 1'
#
loop_
_entity.id
_entity.type
_entity.pdbx_description
1 polymer ?
#
loop_
_entity_poly.entity_id
_entity_poly.type
_entity_poly.pdbx_seq_one_letter_code
_entity_poly.pdbx_strand_id
1 'polypeptide(L)'
;MTDPKYAAFTALDPFFDIVQQGLAGLVDGDHYFDTIADDAEFEFRYHFPGWPQTLRGRDALMALYAGYGNNIVLHGADGLVVHRSQDPRVVIIEYDVHGKTVATGSSYDNRFISVVTI
;
A
#
# COMPACT_ATOMS: atom_id res chain seq x y z
N MET A 1 -7.21 10.37 15.64
CA MET A 1 -6.49 11.48 15.00
C MET A 1 -5.31 10.86 14.29
N THR A 2 -5.13 11.12 12.99
CA THR A 2 -3.97 10.67 12.23
C THR A 2 -2.71 11.23 12.89
N ASP A 3 -1.73 10.38 13.19
CA ASP A 3 -0.44 10.81 13.73
C ASP A 3 0.15 11.86 12.75
N PRO A 4 0.61 13.04 13.23
CA PRO A 4 1.21 14.06 12.38
C PRO A 4 2.33 13.52 11.46
N LYS A 5 3.02 12.44 11.84
CA LYS A 5 4.05 11.79 11.01
C LYS A 5 3.49 11.23 9.69
N TYR A 6 2.20 10.91 9.64
CA TYR A 6 1.55 10.31 8.47
C TYR A 6 0.63 11.24 7.69
N ALA A 7 0.47 12.49 8.12
CA ALA A 7 -0.43 13.44 7.46
C ALA A 7 -0.15 13.60 5.96
N ALA A 8 1.12 13.51 5.54
CA ALA A 8 1.53 13.60 4.13
C ALA A 8 0.98 12.48 3.23
N PHE A 9 0.48 11.38 3.80
CA PHE A 9 0.05 10.20 3.06
C PHE A 9 -1.47 10.00 3.03
N THR A 10 -2.25 10.92 3.62
CA THR A 10 -3.72 10.85 3.73
C THR A 10 -4.41 10.53 2.39
N ALA A 11 -3.85 11.02 1.28
CA ALA A 11 -4.37 10.76 -0.07
C ALA A 11 -4.33 9.26 -0.48
N LEU A 12 -3.61 8.43 0.27
CA LEU A 12 -3.45 6.99 0.07
C LEU A 12 -4.20 6.14 1.11
N ASP A 13 -4.89 6.74 2.09
CA ASP A 13 -5.54 6.02 3.19
C ASP A 13 -6.41 4.84 2.74
N PRO A 14 -7.24 4.94 1.67
CA PRO A 14 -8.02 3.78 1.21
C PRO A 14 -7.17 2.55 0.86
N PHE A 15 -5.98 2.75 0.27
CA PHE A 15 -5.04 1.68 -0.02
C PHE A 15 -4.41 1.12 1.27
N PHE A 16 -4.03 2.00 2.19
CA PHE A 16 -3.45 1.59 3.48
C PHE A 16 -4.44 0.80 4.34
N ASP A 17 -5.69 1.24 4.39
CA ASP A 17 -6.74 0.64 5.19
C ASP A 17 -7.10 -0.75 4.69
N ILE A 18 -7.25 -0.94 3.37
CA ILE A 18 -7.60 -2.26 2.81
C ILE A 18 -6.47 -3.28 2.99
N VAL A 19 -5.20 -2.86 2.91
CA VAL A 19 -4.06 -3.74 3.18
C VAL A 19 -4.01 -4.10 4.67
N GLN A 20 -4.18 -3.13 5.57
CA GLN A 20 -4.24 -3.40 7.01
C GLN A 20 -5.40 -4.33 7.36
N GLN A 21 -6.58 -4.15 6.75
CA GLN A 21 -7.71 -5.05 6.90
C GLN A 21 -7.37 -6.47 6.45
N GLY A 22 -6.68 -6.63 5.31
CA GLY A 22 -6.25 -7.92 4.79
C GLY A 22 -5.23 -8.64 5.68
N LEU A 23 -4.43 -7.89 6.43
CA LEU A 23 -3.39 -8.40 7.34
C LEU A 23 -3.80 -8.38 8.81
N ALA A 24 -5.05 -8.07 9.12
CA ALA A 24 -5.52 -7.93 10.50
C ALA A 24 -5.25 -9.19 11.34
N GLY A 25 -4.63 -8.99 12.51
CA GLY A 25 -4.26 -10.07 13.43
C GLY A 25 -2.99 -10.83 13.04
N LEU A 26 -2.25 -10.40 12.02
CA LEU A 26 -0.99 -11.01 11.56
C LEU A 26 0.21 -10.09 11.68
N VAL A 27 -0.04 -8.80 11.76
CA VAL A 27 0.96 -7.74 11.84
C VAL A 27 0.62 -6.82 13.00
N ASP A 28 1.64 -6.23 13.60
CA ASP A 28 1.51 -5.23 14.66
C ASP A 28 1.52 -3.82 14.06
N GLY A 29 0.94 -2.83 14.77
CA GLY A 29 0.99 -1.41 14.37
C GLY A 29 -0.38 -0.80 14.10
N ASP A 30 -0.49 0.52 14.31
CA ASP A 30 -1.75 1.27 14.23
C ASP A 30 -1.97 1.93 12.86
N HIS A 31 -0.91 2.08 12.06
CA HIS A 31 -0.95 2.65 10.71
C HIS A 31 -0.23 1.71 9.73
N TYR A 32 -0.53 1.79 8.43
CA TYR A 32 0.08 0.94 7.40
C TYR A 32 1.61 0.88 7.50
N PHE A 33 2.28 2.02 7.60
CA PHE A 33 3.73 2.04 7.76
C PHE A 33 4.22 1.43 9.08
N ASP A 34 3.42 1.44 10.14
CA ASP A 34 3.77 0.78 11.42
C ASP A 34 3.79 -0.75 11.26
N THR A 35 2.98 -1.30 10.36
CA THR A 35 2.91 -2.75 10.03
C THR A 35 4.09 -3.31 9.22
N ILE A 36 4.94 -2.43 8.71
CA ILE A 36 6.05 -2.80 7.82
C ILE A 36 7.34 -2.84 8.62
N ALA A 37 8.10 -3.94 8.58
CA ALA A 37 9.39 -4.01 9.25
C ALA A 37 10.38 -2.94 8.75
N ASP A 38 11.29 -2.47 9.61
CA ASP A 38 12.26 -1.41 9.26
C ASP A 38 13.13 -1.77 8.06
N ASP A 39 13.40 -3.06 7.86
CA ASP A 39 14.24 -3.61 6.79
C ASP A 39 13.44 -4.37 5.71
N ALA A 40 12.11 -4.24 5.69
CA ALA A 40 11.24 -4.92 4.74
C ALA A 40 11.66 -4.66 3.28
N GLU A 41 11.59 -5.72 2.46
CA GLU A 41 11.88 -5.64 1.03
C GLU A 41 10.56 -5.60 0.24
N PHE A 42 10.43 -4.60 -0.63
CA PHE A 42 9.31 -4.44 -1.55
C PHE A 42 9.79 -4.74 -2.96
N GLU A 43 9.05 -5.60 -3.66
CA GLU A 43 9.23 -5.85 -5.09
C GLU A 43 7.97 -5.42 -5.84
N PHE A 44 8.14 -4.54 -6.83
CA PHE A 44 7.08 -4.13 -7.75
C PHE A 44 7.23 -4.88 -9.06
N ARG A 45 6.20 -5.63 -9.44
CA ARG A 45 6.18 -6.40 -10.69
C ARG A 45 5.87 -5.54 -11.93
N TYR A 46 5.53 -4.26 -11.73
CA TYR A 46 5.28 -3.31 -12.80
C TYR A 46 6.58 -2.73 -13.34
N HIS A 47 6.67 -2.59 -14.66
CA HIS A 47 7.80 -1.97 -15.33
C HIS A 47 7.41 -0.60 -15.89
N PHE A 48 7.64 0.44 -15.11
CA PHE A 48 7.47 1.82 -15.54
C PHE A 48 8.81 2.56 -15.54
N PRO A 49 9.13 3.36 -16.58
CA PRO A 49 10.34 4.18 -16.58
C PRO A 49 10.41 5.06 -15.32
N GLY A 50 11.51 4.95 -14.57
CA GLY A 50 11.72 5.73 -13.34
C GLY A 50 11.06 5.16 -12.08
N TRP A 51 10.30 4.05 -12.17
CA TRP A 51 9.76 3.37 -10.99
C TRP A 51 10.74 2.29 -10.50
N PRO A 52 10.99 2.18 -9.17
CA PRO A 52 11.87 1.14 -8.65
C PRO A 52 11.24 -0.24 -8.83
N GLN A 53 12.04 -1.21 -9.28
CA GLN A 53 11.63 -2.63 -9.26
C GLN A 53 11.68 -3.19 -7.84
N THR A 54 12.65 -2.73 -7.04
CA THR A 54 12.84 -3.16 -5.66
C THR A 54 13.12 -1.96 -4.76
N LEU A 55 12.72 -2.05 -3.50
CA LEU A 55 12.93 -1.03 -2.49
C LEU A 55 13.16 -1.72 -1.14
N ARG A 56 14.11 -1.22 -0.34
CA ARG A 56 14.40 -1.78 0.99
C ARG A 56 14.18 -0.75 2.08
N GLY A 57 13.39 -1.14 3.06
CA GLY A 57 13.16 -0.43 4.30
C GLY A 57 11.94 0.49 4.30
N ARG A 58 11.34 0.61 5.49
CA ARG A 58 10.13 1.41 5.75
C ARG A 58 10.32 2.87 5.35
N ASP A 59 11.45 3.48 5.70
CA ASP A 59 11.76 4.87 5.38
C ASP A 59 11.84 5.12 3.87
N ALA A 60 12.40 4.15 3.12
CA ALA A 60 12.49 4.25 1.68
C ALA A 60 11.10 4.15 1.02
N LEU A 61 10.21 3.31 1.57
CA LEU A 61 8.81 3.23 1.15
C LEU A 61 8.05 4.53 1.45
N MET A 62 8.25 5.10 2.63
CA MET A 62 7.67 6.40 2.98
C MET A 62 8.17 7.49 2.02
N ALA A 63 9.47 7.52 1.69
CA ALA A 63 10.01 8.47 0.73
C ALA A 63 9.39 8.30 -0.67
N LEU A 64 9.16 7.06 -1.12
CA LEU A 64 8.48 6.77 -2.39
C LEU A 64 7.04 7.30 -2.42
N TYR A 65 6.32 7.22 -1.29
CA TYR A 65 4.91 7.63 -1.20
C TYR A 65 4.71 9.11 -0.83
N ALA A 66 5.72 9.81 -0.33
CA ALA A 66 5.59 11.18 0.19
C ALA A 66 5.10 12.23 -0.83
N GLY A 67 5.18 11.94 -2.13
CA GLY A 67 4.68 12.80 -3.20
C GLY A 67 3.44 12.27 -3.94
N TYR A 68 2.92 11.10 -3.56
CA TYR A 68 1.89 10.42 -4.36
C TYR A 68 0.59 11.22 -4.40
N GLY A 69 0.21 11.84 -3.27
CA GLY A 69 -0.97 12.69 -3.15
C GLY A 69 -0.99 13.91 -4.07
N ASN A 70 0.17 14.35 -4.60
CA ASN A 70 0.24 15.42 -5.59
C ASN A 70 -0.19 14.97 -6.99
N ASN A 71 -0.20 13.65 -7.24
CA ASN A 71 -0.49 13.06 -8.54
C ASN A 71 -1.82 12.31 -8.56
N ILE A 72 -2.13 11.57 -7.49
CA ILE A 72 -3.32 10.74 -7.37
C ILE A 72 -3.89 10.88 -5.95
N VAL A 73 -5.21 11.05 -5.86
CA VAL A 73 -5.95 11.01 -4.59
C VAL A 73 -6.93 9.86 -4.64
N LEU A 74 -6.79 8.93 -3.70
CA LEU A 74 -7.70 7.80 -3.56
C LEU A 74 -8.96 8.23 -2.81
N HIS A 75 -10.10 7.66 -3.20
CA HIS A 75 -11.38 7.89 -2.53
C HIS A 75 -12.08 6.60 -2.11
N GLY A 76 -11.51 5.43 -2.43
CA GLY A 76 -12.06 4.15 -2.04
C GLY A 76 -11.16 2.98 -2.37
N ALA A 77 -11.41 1.86 -1.70
CA ALA A 77 -10.83 0.57 -2.00
C ALA A 77 -11.85 -0.51 -1.61
N ASP A 78 -11.93 -1.58 -2.40
CA ASP A 78 -12.85 -2.69 -2.16
C ASP A 78 -12.31 -4.01 -2.75
N GLY A 79 -13.17 -5.03 -2.85
CA GLY A 79 -12.80 -6.28 -3.49
C GLY A 79 -11.78 -7.13 -2.72
N LEU A 80 -11.58 -6.87 -1.41
CA LEU A 80 -10.58 -7.59 -0.60
C LEU A 80 -10.85 -9.09 -0.58
N VAL A 81 -9.86 -9.87 -1.03
CA VAL A 81 -9.80 -11.32 -0.88
C VAL A 81 -8.48 -11.69 -0.19
N VAL A 82 -8.56 -12.52 0.85
CA VAL A 82 -7.39 -12.98 1.61
C VAL A 82 -7.20 -14.47 1.39
N HIS A 83 -6.03 -14.85 0.88
CA HIS A 83 -5.62 -16.24 0.70
C HIS A 83 -4.51 -16.60 1.69
N ARG A 84 -4.74 -17.67 2.45
CA ARG A 84 -3.71 -18.26 3.32
C ARG A 84 -2.89 -19.26 2.51
N SER A 85 -1.57 -19.06 2.50
CA SER A 85 -0.65 -20.01 1.88
C SER A 85 -0.50 -21.28 2.73
N GLN A 86 0.06 -22.33 2.13
CA GLN A 86 0.54 -23.50 2.88
C GLN A 86 1.76 -23.18 3.75
N ASP A 87 2.58 -22.20 3.35
CA ASP A 87 3.56 -21.60 4.25
C ASP A 87 2.82 -20.61 5.16
N PRO A 88 2.71 -20.85 6.48
CA PRO A 88 1.96 -19.98 7.38
C PRO A 88 2.52 -18.56 7.48
N ARG A 89 3.76 -18.33 7.02
CA ARG A 89 4.41 -17.02 6.97
C ARG A 89 4.03 -16.23 5.72
N VAL A 90 3.27 -16.81 4.79
CA VAL A 90 2.90 -16.15 3.54
C VAL A 90 1.39 -15.95 3.45
N VAL A 91 1.00 -14.72 3.15
CA VAL A 91 -0.39 -14.31 2.94
C VAL A 91 -0.47 -13.60 1.59
N ILE A 92 -1.50 -13.91 0.83
CA ILE A 92 -1.75 -13.23 -0.43
C ILE A 92 -3.05 -12.45 -0.28
N ILE A 93 -3.02 -11.17 -0.61
CA ILE A 93 -4.20 -10.31 -0.62
C ILE A 93 -4.42 -9.76 -2.02
N GLU A 94 -5.66 -9.82 -2.47
CA GLU A 94 -6.14 -9.18 -3.70
C GLU A 94 -7.13 -8.08 -3.31
N TYR A 95 -7.07 -6.93 -3.96
CA TYR A 95 -7.93 -5.79 -3.66
C TYR A 95 -7.92 -4.77 -4.81
N ASP A 96 -8.99 -4.00 -4.90
CA ASP A 96 -9.15 -2.95 -5.89
C ASP A 96 -9.07 -1.58 -5.21
N VAL A 97 -8.48 -0.60 -5.90
CA VAL A 97 -8.27 0.76 -5.41
C VAL A 97 -8.79 1.78 -6.42
N HIS A 98 -9.51 2.77 -5.91
CA HIS A 98 -10.21 3.78 -6.69
C HIS A 98 -9.77 5.18 -6.30
N GLY A 99 -9.49 6.01 -7.30
CA GLY A 99 -9.07 7.38 -7.10
C GLY A 99 -9.21 8.23 -8.36
N LYS A 100 -8.58 9.41 -8.30
CA LYS A 100 -8.49 10.33 -9.45
C LYS A 100 -7.08 10.88 -9.57
N THR A 101 -6.63 11.04 -10.80
CA THR A 101 -5.42 11.81 -11.09
C THR A 101 -5.68 13.30 -10.84
N VAL A 102 -4.79 13.98 -10.13
CA VAL A 102 -4.93 15.39 -9.78
C VAL A 102 -4.87 16.28 -11.03
N ALA A 103 -3.98 15.99 -11.97
CA ALA A 103 -3.74 16.84 -13.14
C ALA A 103 -4.92 16.89 -14.12
N THR A 104 -5.60 15.76 -14.36
CA THR A 104 -6.64 15.66 -15.41
C THR A 104 -8.02 15.31 -14.86
N GLY A 105 -8.14 14.91 -13.59
CA GLY A 105 -9.39 14.40 -13.01
C GLY A 105 -9.83 13.03 -13.54
N SER A 106 -9.02 12.37 -14.36
CA SER A 106 -9.29 11.04 -14.89
C SER A 106 -9.38 10.02 -13.77
N SER A 107 -10.25 9.02 -13.93
CA SER A 107 -10.32 7.91 -12.98
C SER A 107 -9.00 7.15 -12.92
N TYR A 108 -8.63 6.79 -11.70
CA TYR A 108 -7.56 5.86 -11.40
C TYR A 108 -8.21 4.63 -10.76
N ASP A 109 -8.36 3.57 -11.54
CA ASP A 109 -8.92 2.30 -11.09
C ASP A 109 -7.88 1.22 -11.31
N ASN A 110 -7.40 0.61 -10.22
CA ASN A 110 -6.34 -0.37 -10.29
C ASN A 110 -6.67 -1.59 -9.42
N ARG A 111 -6.23 -2.76 -9.88
CA ARG A 111 -6.45 -4.05 -9.23
C ARG A 111 -5.10 -4.59 -8.82
N PHE A 112 -4.93 -4.82 -7.52
CA PHE A 112 -3.67 -5.19 -6.94
C PHE A 112 -3.70 -6.61 -6.38
N ILE A 113 -2.51 -7.21 -6.38
CA ILE A 113 -2.19 -8.41 -5.63
C ILE A 113 -0.90 -8.15 -4.87
N SER A 114 -0.91 -8.42 -3.56
CA SER A 114 0.29 -8.39 -2.72
C SER A 114 0.57 -9.78 -2.17
N VAL A 115 1.79 -10.27 -2.37
CA VAL A 115 2.30 -11.48 -1.71
C VAL A 115 3.14 -11.02 -0.54
N VAL A 116 2.64 -11.24 0.68
CA VAL A 116 3.22 -10.69 1.91
C VAL A 116 3.84 -11.82 2.71
N THR A 117 5.10 -11.62 3.12
CA THR A 117 5.74 -12.46 4.13
C THR A 117 5.63 -11.75 5.48
N ILE A 118 5.13 -12.45 6.49
CA ILE A 118 4.96 -11.97 7.88
C ILE A 118 6.00 -12.60 8.82
#